data_AF-A0A0E9RT91-F1
#
_entry.id   AF-A0A0E9RT91-F1
#
_cell.length_a   1.000
_cell.length_b   1.000
_cell.length_c   1.000
_cell.angle_alpha   90.00
_cell.angle_beta   90.00
_cell.angle_gamma   90.00
#
_symmetry.space_group_name_H-M   'P 1'
#
loop_
_entity.id
_entity.type
_entity.pdbx_description
1 polymer ?
#
loop_
_entity_poly.entity_id
_entity_poly.type
_entity_poly.pdbx_seq_one_letter_code
_entity_poly.pdbx_strand_id
1 'polypeptide(L)' 'MDQVQVPAENFRIAPPENFNCAEVEKWSSWIKRFDRYRNASGLSKKDDAFQVNALMYAMGDGHS' A
#
# COMPACT_ATOMS: atom_id res chain seq x y z
N MET A 1 -35.99 12.38 -7.65
CA MET A 1 -34.59 12.50 -8.12
C MET A 1 -33.76 12.36 -6.87
N ASP A 2 -33.65 11.13 -6.39
CA ASP A 2 -33.02 10.85 -5.11
C ASP A 2 -31.57 10.53 -5.42
N GLN A 3 -30.73 11.54 -5.25
CA GLN A 3 -29.29 11.37 -5.29
C GLN A 3 -28.92 10.48 -4.11
N VAL A 4 -28.79 9.19 -4.37
CA VAL A 4 -28.12 8.26 -3.46
C VAL A 4 -26.67 8.71 -3.37
N GLN A 5 -26.39 9.52 -2.36
CA GLN A 5 -25.04 9.81 -1.92
C GLN A 5 -24.49 8.50 -1.36
N VAL A 6 -23.82 7.73 -2.21
CA VAL A 6 -22.98 6.63 -1.73
C VAL A 6 -21.98 7.24 -0.75
N PRO A 7 -21.95 6.83 0.53
CA PRO A 7 -20.87 7.25 1.39
C PRO A 7 -19.59 6.80 0.67
N ALA A 8 -18.61 7.69 0.53
CA ALA A 8 -17.28 7.30 0.11
C ALA A 8 -16.79 6.33 1.20
N GLU A 9 -17.10 5.05 1.02
CA GLU A 9 -16.70 4.00 1.94
C GLU A 9 -15.21 4.20 2.12
N ASN A 10 -14.80 4.43 3.35
CA ASN A 10 -13.41 4.51 3.75
C ASN A 10 -12.80 3.16 3.37
N PHE A 11 -12.38 3.00 2.12
CA PHE A 11 -11.82 1.79 1.55
C PHE A 11 -10.42 1.66 2.15
N ARG A 12 -10.41 1.23 3.41
CA ARG A 12 -9.22 1.05 4.24
C ARG A 12 -8.61 -0.26 3.78
N ILE A 13 -7.81 -0.17 2.70
CA ILE A 13 -6.93 -1.27 2.32
C ILE A 13 -5.96 -1.47 3.48
N ALA A 14 -6.02 -2.64 4.09
CA ALA A 14 -5.07 -3.02 5.12
C ALA A 14 -3.65 -2.90 4.57
N PRO A 15 -2.68 -2.42 5.36
CA PRO A 15 -1.30 -2.36 4.93
C PRO A 15 -0.83 -3.77 4.51
N PRO A 16 0.06 -3.87 3.50
CA PRO A 16 0.61 -5.15 3.09
C PRO A 16 1.36 -5.82 4.25
N GLU A 17 1.42 -7.15 4.23
CA GLU A 17 2.29 -7.93 5.11
C GLU A 17 3.76 -7.47 4.98
N ASN A 18 4.60 -7.72 5.98
CA ASN A 18 6.02 -7.39 5.90
C ASN A 18 6.64 -8.03 4.65
N PHE A 19 7.43 -7.25 3.91
CA PHE A 19 8.18 -7.78 2.79
C PHE A 19 9.26 -8.75 3.30
N ASN A 20 9.42 -9.87 2.61
CA ASN A 20 10.49 -10.82 2.90
C ASN A 20 11.42 -10.93 1.70
N CYS A 21 12.63 -10.38 1.83
CA CYS A 21 13.65 -10.41 0.78
C CYS A 21 14.10 -11.85 0.44
N ALA A 22 13.96 -12.81 1.35
CA ALA A 22 14.35 -14.20 1.11
C ALA A 22 13.34 -14.96 0.23
N GLU A 23 12.08 -14.52 0.19
CA GLU A 23 11.00 -15.21 -0.52
C GLU A 23 10.75 -14.58 -1.91
N VAL A 24 11.72 -14.73 -2.81
CA VAL A 24 11.71 -14.14 -4.16
C VAL A 24 10.42 -14.44 -4.93
N GLU A 25 9.86 -15.63 -4.76
CA GLU A 25 8.58 -16.05 -5.36
C GLU A 25 7.39 -15.15 -4.96
N LYS A 26 7.41 -14.59 -3.74
CA LYS A 26 6.35 -13.72 -3.22
C LYS A 26 6.51 -12.26 -3.61
N TRP A 27 7.68 -11.85 -4.11
CA TRP A 27 7.96 -10.44 -4.43
C TRP A 27 6.95 -9.85 -5.39
N SER A 28 6.67 -10.57 -6.49
CA SER A 28 5.73 -10.12 -7.52
C SER A 28 4.31 -9.91 -6.96
N SER A 29 3.87 -10.76 -6.04
CA SER A 29 2.58 -10.65 -5.36
C SER A 29 2.56 -9.51 -4.35
N TRP A 30 3.66 -9.32 -3.62
CA TRP A 30 3.82 -8.24 -2.64
C TRP A 30 3.80 -6.86 -3.31
N ILE A 31 4.56 -6.68 -4.39
CA ILE A 31 4.60 -5.42 -5.16
C ILE A 31 3.20 -5.04 -5.64
N LYS A 32 2.42 -6.01 -6.16
CA LYS A 32 1.02 -5.78 -6.58
C LYS A 32 0.09 -5.40 -5.42
N ARG A 33 0.34 -5.89 -4.21
CA ARG A 33 -0.40 -5.47 -3.02
C ARG A 33 0.00 -4.07 -2.58
N PHE A 34 1.30 -3.76 -2.55
CA PHE A 34 1.79 -2.44 -2.20
C PHE A 34 1.29 -1.38 -3.20
N ASP A 35 1.24 -1.67 -4.50
CA ASP A 35 0.69 -0.76 -5.51
C ASP A 35 -0.82 -0.49 -5.30
N ARG A 36 -1.61 -1.51 -4.99
CA ARG A 36 -3.02 -1.31 -4.64
C ARG A 36 -3.20 -0.49 -3.38
N TYR A 37 -2.41 -0.77 -2.35
CA TYR A 37 -2.38 0.05 -1.13
C TYR A 37 -1.99 1.50 -1.45
N ARG A 38 -0.96 1.71 -2.29
CA ARG A 38 -0.49 3.03 -2.71
C ARG A 38 -1.61 3.83 -3.37
N ASN A 39 -2.35 3.22 -4.29
CA ASN A 39 -3.43 3.88 -5.01
C ASN A 39 -4.66 4.15 -4.13
N ALA A 40 -5.11 3.16 -3.36
CA ALA A 40 -6.34 3.28 -2.58
C ALA A 40 -6.19 4.16 -1.34
N SER A 41 -5.03 4.14 -0.68
CA SER A 41 -4.76 5.00 0.48
C SER A 41 -4.51 6.47 0.11
N GLY A 42 -4.41 6.78 -1.19
CA GLY A 42 -4.00 8.08 -1.69
C GLY A 42 -2.50 8.37 -1.50
N LEU A 43 -1.70 7.39 -1.08
CA LEU A 43 -0.24 7.50 -1.05
C LEU A 43 0.33 7.85 -2.43
N SER A 44 -0.29 7.38 -3.51
CA SER A 44 0.07 7.72 -4.89
C SER A 44 0.08 9.22 -5.19
N LYS A 45 -0.71 10.01 -4.44
CA LYS A 45 -0.85 11.47 -4.60
C LYS A 45 0.10 12.26 -3.70
N LYS A 46 0.88 11.58 -2.84
CA LYS A 46 1.85 12.23 -1.96
C LYS A 46 3.18 12.46 -2.68
N ASP A 47 4.05 13.25 -2.08
CA ASP A 47 5.37 13.54 -2.60
C ASP A 47 6.22 12.28 -2.75
N ASP A 48 7.07 12.20 -3.77
CA ASP A 48 7.87 11.02 -4.09
C ASP A 48 8.68 10.53 -2.89
N ALA A 49 9.28 11.46 -2.14
CA ALA A 49 10.02 11.15 -0.91
C ALA A 49 9.15 10.43 0.13
N PHE A 50 7.88 10.83 0.27
CA PHE A 50 6.95 10.19 1.20
C PHE A 50 6.54 8.80 0.71
N GLN A 51 6.37 8.62 -0.60
CA GLN A 51 6.03 7.33 -1.19
C GLN A 51 7.18 6.31 -1.04
N VAL A 52 8.41 6.77 -1.27
CA VAL A 52 9.62 5.96 -1.05
C VAL A 52 9.78 5.63 0.43
N ASN A 53 9.60 6.58 1.34
CA ASN A 53 9.69 6.32 2.77
C ASN A 53 8.63 5.29 3.23
N ALA A 54 7.40 5.38 2.72
CA ALA A 54 6.36 4.39 3.00
C ALA A 54 6.71 3.00 2.44
N LEU A 55 7.35 2.94 1.27
CA LEU A 55 7.87 1.69 0.70
C LEU A 55 8.97 1.09 1.58
N MET A 56 9.94 1.90 2.02
CA MET A 56 11.01 1.45 2.92
C MET A 56 10.47 0.93 4.25
N TYR A 57 9.46 1.62 4.81
CA TYR A 57 8.77 1.16 6.02
C TYR A 57 8.05 -0.18 5.79
N ALA A 58 7.34 -0.33 4.67
CA ALA A 58 6.63 -1.57 4.33
C ALA A 58 7.58 -2.74 4.01
N MET A 59 8.78 -2.44 3.49
CA MET A 59 9.81 -3.43 3.27
C MET A 59 10.36 -4.05 4.57
N GLY A 60 10.07 -3.43 5.72
CA GLY A 60 10.63 -3.82 7.00
C GLY A 60 12.09 -3.39 7.07
N ASP A 61 12.41 -2.53 8.03
CA ASP A 61 13.81 -2.39 8.45
C ASP A 61 14.29 -3.78 8.88
N GLY A 62 15.42 -4.24 8.32
CA GLY A 62 15.97 -5.59 8.49
C GLY A 62 16.48 -5.88 9.91
N HIS A 63 15.73 -5.47 10.94
CA HIS A 63 16.00 -5.68 12.33
C HIS A 63 15.16 -6.86 12.84
N SER A 64 15.56 -8.07 12.47
CA SER A 64 15.77 -9.17 13.43
C SER A 64 16.53 -10.33 12.81
#